data_AF-A0A969N7B2-F1
#
_entry.id   AF-A0A969N7B2-F1
#
_cell.length_a   1.000
_cell.length_b   1.000
_cell.length_c   1.000
_cell.angle_alpha   90.00
_cell.angle_beta   90.00
_cell.angle_gamma   90.00
#
_symmetry.space_group_name_H-M   'P 1'
#
loop_
_entity.id
_entity.type
_entity.pdbx_description
1 polymer ?
#
loop_
_entity_poly.entity_id
_entity_poly.type
_entity_poly.pdbx_seq_one_letter_code
_entity_poly.pdbx_strand_id
1 'polypeptide(L)'
;MLEVVVDRQGVQIGQRFAVSFQRTLRIPDDGHTYPLPPGLGRFPVFCVQDFSAHVPEGWQQGDGFIPLYQREALWLGFGAAAWKPNAVKIAVGGVNVLTGEPDDNFLRDPQNYIVCPPQLWLDGIHTQRDAVRQFVAMPLGAGYTVEASVTGVEKVGGIQIVVFEPKPGKFPDQPPEALDLPLTRSARPAGFGQMGLGAGGAIQQKIYPDPYGIETWDQSNYGRMVIHLVNSPQFQAITQMPLPPTPIDAKTYTDYGLPWFGLYDETAASLPDNELLNQVRTIVETDAEYGEVIEDESFEVSESQIEKLEF
;
A
#
# COMPACT_ATOMS: atom_id res chain seq x y z
N MET A 1 -11.80 10.07 18.42
CA MET A 1 -11.75 9.06 17.34
C MET A 1 -12.38 9.66 16.10
N LEU A 2 -11.74 9.53 14.95
CA LEU A 2 -12.19 10.14 13.70
C LEU A 2 -13.18 9.24 12.96
N GLU A 3 -14.13 9.85 12.25
CA GLU A 3 -15.00 9.17 11.30
C GLU A 3 -14.17 8.58 10.14
N VAL A 4 -14.40 7.32 9.80
CA VAL A 4 -13.83 6.66 8.62
C VAL A 4 -14.97 6.47 7.61
N VAL A 5 -14.77 6.90 6.36
CA VAL A 5 -15.73 6.63 5.28
C VAL A 5 -15.01 6.14 4.03
N VAL A 6 -15.30 4.91 3.66
CA VAL A 6 -14.70 4.19 2.54
C VAL A 6 -15.43 4.48 1.23
N ASP A 7 -14.67 4.48 0.13
CA ASP A 7 -14.96 5.21 -1.09
C ASP A 7 -14.35 4.44 -2.29
N ARG A 8 -15.06 4.14 -3.39
CA ARG A 8 -14.43 3.40 -4.52
C ARG A 8 -13.22 4.13 -5.14
N GLN A 9 -12.99 5.40 -4.83
CA GLN A 9 -11.82 6.18 -5.21
C GLN A 9 -10.75 6.29 -4.09
N GLY A 10 -10.99 5.77 -2.88
CA GLY A 10 -10.09 5.87 -1.72
C GLY A 10 -10.72 5.54 -0.35
N VAL A 11 -10.24 6.18 0.71
CA VAL A 11 -10.90 6.24 2.02
C VAL A 11 -10.63 7.60 2.64
N GLN A 12 -11.66 8.22 3.19
CA GLN A 12 -11.55 9.45 3.98
C GLN A 12 -11.47 9.10 5.47
N ILE A 13 -10.54 9.72 6.19
CA ILE A 13 -10.40 9.57 7.65
C ILE A 13 -10.39 10.96 8.28
N GLY A 14 -11.40 11.25 9.10
CA GLY A 14 -11.68 12.61 9.58
C GLY A 14 -12.12 13.56 8.45
N GLN A 15 -11.97 14.87 8.67
CA GLN A 15 -12.42 15.89 7.71
C GLN A 15 -11.35 16.33 6.71
N ARG A 16 -10.08 15.93 6.90
CA ARG A 16 -8.91 16.54 6.24
C ARG A 16 -7.93 15.59 5.58
N PHE A 17 -8.06 14.28 5.79
CA PHE A 17 -7.21 13.27 5.17
C PHE A 17 -8.03 12.28 4.34
N ALA A 18 -7.52 11.95 3.16
CA ALA A 18 -7.96 10.82 2.36
C ALA A 18 -6.76 10.07 1.76
N VAL A 19 -6.87 8.74 1.70
CA VAL A 19 -5.91 7.86 1.02
C VAL A 19 -6.57 7.26 -0.22
N SER A 20 -5.81 6.99 -1.26
CA SER A 20 -6.26 6.35 -2.50
C SER A 20 -5.25 5.31 -2.97
N PHE A 21 -5.73 4.22 -3.56
CA PHE A 21 -4.92 3.06 -3.90
C PHE A 21 -4.80 3.02 -5.42
N GLN A 22 -3.57 3.01 -5.92
CA GLN A 22 -3.27 3.24 -7.32
C GLN A 22 -2.57 2.01 -7.90
N ARG A 23 -3.00 1.57 -9.10
CA ARG A 23 -2.28 0.58 -9.89
C ARG A 23 -0.97 1.16 -10.38
N THR A 24 0.03 0.31 -10.51
CA THR A 24 1.29 0.65 -11.13
C THR A 24 1.98 -0.60 -11.67
N LEU A 25 3.01 -0.41 -12.50
CA LEU A 25 3.84 -1.51 -12.98
C LEU A 25 4.72 -2.04 -11.85
N ARG A 26 4.92 -3.36 -11.79
CA ARG A 26 5.85 -3.97 -10.85
C ARG A 26 7.29 -3.65 -11.29
N ILE A 27 8.09 -3.15 -10.36
CA ILE A 27 9.51 -2.94 -10.54
C ILE A 27 10.26 -4.28 -10.33
N PRO A 28 11.22 -4.64 -11.21
CA PRO A 28 12.09 -5.81 -11.05
C PRO A 28 12.86 -5.83 -9.74
N ASP A 29 13.25 -7.02 -9.28
CA ASP A 29 14.07 -7.21 -8.07
C ASP A 29 15.50 -7.64 -8.43
N ASP A 30 16.02 -7.02 -9.49
CA ASP A 30 17.34 -7.23 -10.11
C ASP A 30 18.50 -6.54 -9.36
N GLY A 31 18.21 -5.91 -8.22
CA GLY A 31 19.17 -5.14 -7.43
C GLY A 31 19.41 -3.69 -7.90
N HIS A 32 18.82 -3.26 -9.02
CA HIS A 32 18.81 -1.86 -9.42
C HIS A 32 17.80 -1.04 -8.59
N THR A 33 17.89 0.29 -8.65
CA THR A 33 16.92 1.20 -8.03
C THR A 33 16.31 2.08 -9.10
N TYR A 34 14.99 1.96 -9.27
CA TYR A 34 14.23 2.56 -10.36
C TYR A 34 13.60 3.92 -9.95
N PRO A 35 13.27 4.79 -10.92
CA PRO A 35 12.42 5.96 -10.68
C PRO A 35 10.98 5.55 -10.31
N LEU A 36 10.15 6.52 -9.93
CA LEU A 36 8.72 6.29 -9.64
C LEU A 36 7.99 5.72 -10.87
N PRO A 37 7.31 4.56 -10.75
CA PRO A 37 6.59 3.96 -11.86
C PRO A 37 5.25 4.69 -12.17
N PRO A 38 4.70 4.54 -13.39
CA PRO A 38 3.49 5.25 -13.80
C PRO A 38 2.25 4.81 -13.01
N GLY A 39 1.39 5.76 -12.66
CA GLY A 39 0.07 5.48 -12.08
C GLY A 39 -0.94 5.04 -13.15
N LEU A 40 -1.39 3.79 -13.08
CA LEU A 40 -2.30 3.16 -14.05
C LEU A 40 -3.76 3.14 -13.57
N GLY A 41 -4.16 4.21 -12.87
CA GLY A 41 -5.52 4.41 -12.36
C GLY A 41 -5.80 3.72 -11.01
N ARG A 42 -6.98 4.02 -10.44
CA ARG A 42 -7.33 3.63 -9.08
C ARG A 42 -7.78 2.17 -8.97
N PHE A 43 -7.36 1.49 -7.92
CA PHE A 43 -8.06 0.31 -7.43
C PHE A 43 -9.43 0.73 -6.86
N PRO A 44 -10.52 0.06 -7.22
CA PRO A 44 -11.82 0.32 -6.61
C PRO A 44 -11.79 -0.12 -5.14
N VAL A 45 -12.06 0.79 -4.20
CA VAL A 45 -12.18 0.46 -2.75
C VAL A 45 -13.63 0.15 -2.33
N PHE A 46 -13.79 -0.54 -1.21
CA PHE A 46 -15.02 -1.21 -0.79
C PHE A 46 -15.10 -1.21 0.79
N CYS A 47 -16.20 -0.84 1.50
CA CYS A 47 -16.41 -0.86 2.99
C CYS A 47 -17.09 -2.12 3.60
N VAL A 48 -16.63 -2.76 4.70
CA VAL A 48 -17.08 -4.14 5.11
C VAL A 48 -18.59 -4.33 5.20
N GLN A 49 -19.30 -3.31 5.68
CA GLN A 49 -20.72 -3.36 6.00
C GLN A 49 -21.60 -3.89 4.86
N ASP A 50 -21.31 -3.54 3.59
CA ASP A 50 -22.14 -3.86 2.42
C ASP A 50 -22.22 -5.38 2.10
N PHE A 51 -21.13 -6.14 2.28
CA PHE A 51 -21.07 -7.57 1.91
C PHE A 51 -20.84 -8.48 3.14
N SER A 52 -21.07 -7.96 4.35
CA SER A 52 -20.80 -8.57 5.67
C SER A 52 -21.32 -10.00 5.93
N ALA A 53 -22.15 -10.56 5.06
CA ALA A 53 -22.60 -11.96 5.11
C ALA A 53 -21.65 -12.97 4.40
N HIS A 54 -20.71 -12.49 3.59
CA HIS A 54 -19.78 -13.33 2.81
C HIS A 54 -18.31 -13.09 3.17
N VAL A 55 -18.03 -12.08 4.00
CA VAL A 55 -16.68 -11.74 4.44
C VAL A 55 -16.12 -12.80 5.39
N PRO A 56 -14.83 -13.15 5.30
CA PRO A 56 -14.12 -13.90 6.34
C PRO A 56 -14.26 -13.29 7.75
N GLU A 57 -14.12 -14.15 8.76
CA GLU A 57 -14.29 -13.75 10.17
C GLU A 57 -13.20 -12.79 10.67
N GLY A 58 -13.54 -11.98 11.68
CA GLY A 58 -12.62 -11.06 12.38
C GLY A 58 -12.61 -9.61 11.86
N TRP A 59 -13.34 -9.30 10.80
CA TRP A 59 -13.24 -8.01 10.11
C TRP A 59 -14.15 -6.94 10.67
N GLN A 60 -13.71 -5.68 10.61
CA GLN A 60 -14.44 -4.58 11.23
C GLN A 60 -15.29 -3.85 10.20
N GLN A 61 -16.54 -3.52 10.54
CA GLN A 61 -17.52 -2.98 9.58
C GLN A 61 -17.08 -1.69 8.84
N GLY A 62 -16.07 -0.97 9.37
CA GLY A 62 -15.49 0.25 8.80
C GLY A 62 -14.09 0.10 8.19
N ASP A 63 -13.59 -1.12 8.00
CA ASP A 63 -12.39 -1.39 7.19
C ASP A 63 -12.66 -1.14 5.69
N GLY A 64 -11.63 -1.15 4.83
CA GLY A 64 -11.73 -1.04 3.36
C GLY A 64 -11.10 -2.24 2.60
N PHE A 65 -11.48 -2.53 1.35
CA PHE A 65 -10.77 -3.52 0.52
C PHE A 65 -10.52 -3.06 -0.90
N ILE A 66 -9.46 -3.56 -1.52
CA ILE A 66 -9.17 -3.43 -2.95
C ILE A 66 -8.89 -4.78 -3.66
N PRO A 67 -9.46 -5.05 -4.84
CA PRO A 67 -9.14 -6.25 -5.63
C PRO A 67 -7.80 -6.12 -6.33
N LEU A 68 -6.90 -7.07 -6.08
CA LEU A 68 -5.60 -7.18 -6.72
C LEU A 68 -5.40 -8.58 -7.30
N TYR A 69 -4.82 -8.63 -8.49
CA TYR A 69 -4.27 -9.87 -9.01
C TYR A 69 -2.95 -10.23 -8.31
N GLN A 70 -2.55 -11.50 -8.35
CA GLN A 70 -1.27 -11.93 -7.78
C GLN A 70 -0.09 -11.29 -8.54
N ARG A 71 0.95 -10.85 -7.82
CA ARG A 71 2.09 -10.09 -8.33
C ARG A 71 1.74 -8.72 -8.99
N GLU A 72 0.52 -8.18 -8.82
CA GLU A 72 0.25 -6.75 -9.09
C GLU A 72 0.93 -5.84 -8.05
N ALA A 73 1.32 -4.64 -8.48
CA ALA A 73 1.90 -3.62 -7.61
C ALA A 73 0.93 -2.46 -7.35
N LEU A 74 1.06 -1.80 -6.20
CA LEU A 74 0.26 -0.64 -5.82
C LEU A 74 1.09 0.48 -5.18
N TRP A 75 0.55 1.71 -5.22
CA TRP A 75 1.01 2.80 -4.37
C TRP A 75 -0.17 3.53 -3.70
N LEU A 76 0.14 4.28 -2.63
CA LEU A 76 -0.79 5.00 -1.78
C LEU A 76 -0.68 6.50 -2.06
N GLY A 77 -1.73 7.12 -2.60
CA GLY A 77 -1.80 8.57 -2.84
C GLY A 77 -2.62 9.28 -1.77
N PHE A 78 -2.07 10.32 -1.15
CA PHE A 78 -2.65 11.03 -0.01
C PHE A 78 -3.17 12.42 -0.40
N GLY A 79 -4.47 12.65 -0.21
CA GLY A 79 -5.08 13.98 -0.23
C GLY A 79 -5.18 14.52 1.19
N ALA A 80 -4.48 15.61 1.51
CA ALA A 80 -4.46 16.17 2.85
C ALA A 80 -4.48 17.71 2.88
N ALA A 81 -5.11 18.28 3.91
CA ALA A 81 -5.30 19.73 4.04
C ALA A 81 -4.01 20.47 4.44
N ALA A 82 -3.42 21.23 3.50
CA ALA A 82 -2.15 21.94 3.71
C ALA A 82 -2.13 22.97 4.86
N TRP A 83 -3.29 23.46 5.30
CA TRP A 83 -3.41 24.39 6.44
C TRP A 83 -3.48 23.70 7.81
N LYS A 84 -3.75 22.39 7.86
CA LYS A 84 -3.81 21.57 9.07
C LYS A 84 -3.50 20.11 8.72
N PRO A 85 -2.21 19.73 8.62
CA PRO A 85 -1.76 18.41 8.24
C PRO A 85 -2.13 17.35 9.29
N ASN A 86 -2.01 16.09 8.89
CA ASN A 86 -2.21 14.92 9.74
C ASN A 86 -0.92 14.07 9.81
N ALA A 87 -0.65 13.45 10.95
CA ALA A 87 0.31 12.36 11.03
C ALA A 87 -0.39 11.04 10.68
N VAL A 88 0.28 10.18 9.92
CA VAL A 88 -0.27 8.92 9.41
C VAL A 88 0.73 7.80 9.68
N LYS A 89 0.30 6.77 10.42
CA LYS A 89 0.99 5.49 10.50
C LYS A 89 0.43 4.57 9.43
N ILE A 90 1.33 3.83 8.79
CA ILE A 90 1.01 2.82 7.78
C ILE A 90 1.77 1.56 8.16
N ALA A 91 1.07 0.43 8.21
CA ALA A 91 1.63 -0.88 8.45
C ALA A 91 1.08 -1.88 7.44
N VAL A 92 1.81 -2.97 7.22
CA VAL A 92 1.43 -4.10 6.36
C VAL A 92 1.51 -5.36 7.21
N GLY A 93 0.40 -6.08 7.32
CA GLY A 93 0.31 -7.26 8.20
C GLY A 93 0.78 -7.00 9.65
N GLY A 94 0.51 -5.81 10.19
CA GLY A 94 0.92 -5.39 11.53
C GLY A 94 2.35 -4.84 11.67
N VAL A 95 3.16 -4.87 10.61
CA VAL A 95 4.54 -4.35 10.59
C VAL A 95 4.57 -2.92 10.02
N ASN A 96 5.14 -1.97 10.75
CA ASN A 96 5.26 -0.58 10.33
C ASN A 96 6.14 -0.43 9.08
N VAL A 97 5.63 0.23 8.04
CA VAL A 97 6.34 0.33 6.74
C VAL A 97 7.53 1.29 6.73
N LEU A 98 7.80 2.02 7.82
CA LEU A 98 8.95 2.92 7.94
C LEU A 98 10.08 2.37 8.80
N THR A 99 9.77 1.51 9.79
CA THR A 99 10.76 0.99 10.76
C THR A 99 10.97 -0.52 10.70
N GLY A 100 10.05 -1.28 10.10
CA GLY A 100 10.09 -2.75 10.13
C GLY A 100 9.73 -3.36 11.50
N GLU A 101 9.27 -2.55 12.45
CA GLU A 101 8.86 -3.01 13.79
C GLU A 101 7.34 -3.23 13.87
N PRO A 102 6.83 -4.01 14.86
CA PRO A 102 5.40 -4.10 15.15
C PRO A 102 4.76 -2.73 15.41
N ASP A 103 3.56 -2.49 14.85
CA ASP A 103 2.94 -1.16 14.80
C ASP A 103 2.30 -0.67 16.13
N ASP A 104 2.74 -1.15 17.29
CA ASP A 104 2.09 -0.90 18.59
C ASP A 104 2.24 0.54 19.10
N ASN A 105 3.36 1.20 18.81
CA ASN A 105 3.74 2.49 19.42
C ASN A 105 3.66 3.66 18.42
N PHE A 106 3.68 4.91 18.90
CA PHE A 106 3.86 6.12 18.08
C PHE A 106 5.21 6.76 18.42
N LEU A 107 6.18 6.66 17.51
CA LEU A 107 7.61 6.92 17.79
C LEU A 107 8.19 7.98 16.85
N ARG A 108 9.08 8.83 17.40
CA ARG A 108 9.85 9.83 16.63
C ARG A 108 11.27 9.37 16.28
N ASP A 109 11.84 8.49 17.09
CA ASP A 109 13.20 7.99 16.95
C ASP A 109 13.22 6.49 17.27
N PRO A 110 13.17 5.60 16.27
CA PRO A 110 12.96 5.90 14.84
C PRO A 110 11.56 6.50 14.55
N GLN A 111 11.42 7.29 13.48
CA GLN A 111 10.13 7.90 13.10
C GLN A 111 9.24 6.87 12.40
N ASN A 112 8.11 6.49 13.02
CA ASN A 112 7.22 5.44 12.52
C ASN A 112 5.90 5.96 11.90
N TYR A 113 5.87 7.23 11.50
CA TYR A 113 4.75 7.90 10.81
C TYR A 113 5.25 8.83 9.71
N ILE A 114 4.40 9.11 8.72
CA ILE A 114 4.57 10.20 7.75
C ILE A 114 3.70 11.40 8.16
N VAL A 115 4.02 12.59 7.63
CA VAL A 115 3.21 13.80 7.83
C VAL A 115 2.63 14.24 6.48
N CYS A 116 1.30 14.34 6.40
CA CYS A 116 0.56 14.58 5.18
C CYS A 116 -0.20 15.91 5.23
N PRO A 117 0.10 16.90 4.36
CA PRO A 117 1.36 17.06 3.61
C PRO A 117 2.55 17.36 4.56
N PRO A 118 3.83 17.25 4.12
CA PRO A 118 4.34 17.20 2.75
C PRO A 118 4.38 15.82 2.09
N GLN A 119 4.21 14.70 2.80
CA GLN A 119 4.15 13.39 2.16
C GLN A 119 2.83 13.26 1.38
N LEU A 120 2.90 13.27 0.05
CA LEU A 120 1.74 13.19 -0.85
C LEU A 120 1.49 11.78 -1.40
N TRP A 121 2.48 10.89 -1.36
CA TRP A 121 2.32 9.47 -1.71
C TRP A 121 3.37 8.57 -1.04
N LEU A 122 3.15 7.26 -1.11
CA LEU A 122 4.06 6.18 -0.67
C LEU A 122 3.94 4.95 -1.58
N ASP A 123 5.04 4.46 -2.14
CA ASP A 123 5.08 3.34 -3.09
C ASP A 123 5.44 2.00 -2.44
N GLY A 124 5.94 1.99 -1.21
CA GLY A 124 6.49 0.77 -0.62
C GLY A 124 6.95 0.88 0.84
N ILE A 125 7.63 -0.17 1.27
CA ILE A 125 8.29 -0.28 2.59
C ILE A 125 9.64 0.42 2.54
N HIS A 126 9.93 1.30 3.50
CA HIS A 126 11.24 1.94 3.62
C HIS A 126 12.32 0.91 3.99
N THR A 127 13.42 0.91 3.24
CA THR A 127 14.54 -0.03 3.45
C THR A 127 15.85 0.68 3.74
N GLN A 128 16.11 1.79 3.05
CA GLN A 128 17.30 2.61 3.23
C GLN A 128 17.03 4.05 2.78
N ARG A 129 17.93 4.97 3.12
CA ARG A 129 17.80 6.40 2.80
C ARG A 129 17.47 6.64 1.32
N ASP A 130 16.45 7.47 1.08
CA ASP A 130 15.94 7.87 -0.24
C ASP A 130 15.49 6.68 -1.14
N ALA A 131 15.16 5.52 -0.55
CA ALA A 131 14.59 4.36 -1.23
C ALA A 131 13.47 3.64 -0.45
N VAL A 132 12.60 2.93 -1.19
CA VAL A 132 11.60 1.99 -0.69
C VAL A 132 11.61 0.71 -1.54
N ARG A 133 11.11 -0.41 -1.01
CA ARG A 133 10.74 -1.62 -1.77
C ARG A 133 9.25 -1.64 -2.05
N GLN A 134 8.86 -1.73 -3.31
CA GLN A 134 7.48 -1.54 -3.78
C GLN A 134 6.47 -2.48 -3.10
N PHE A 135 5.25 -1.99 -2.84
CA PHE A 135 4.14 -2.83 -2.41
C PHE A 135 3.68 -3.75 -3.56
N VAL A 136 3.88 -5.08 -3.42
CA VAL A 136 3.45 -6.10 -4.38
C VAL A 136 2.50 -7.11 -3.70
N ALA A 137 1.37 -7.42 -4.32
CA ALA A 137 0.41 -8.41 -3.80
C ALA A 137 0.96 -9.84 -3.92
N MET A 138 1.07 -10.53 -2.79
CA MET A 138 1.58 -11.90 -2.70
C MET A 138 0.63 -12.80 -1.90
N PRO A 139 0.59 -14.12 -2.18
CA PRO A 139 -0.25 -15.06 -1.43
C PRO A 139 0.12 -15.11 0.06
N LEU A 140 -0.90 -15.16 0.91
CA LEU A 140 -0.73 -15.49 2.32
C LEU A 140 -0.53 -17.00 2.50
N GLY A 141 0.21 -17.40 3.53
CA GLY A 141 0.63 -18.77 3.85
C GLY A 141 1.98 -19.17 3.24
N ALA A 142 2.49 -18.43 2.25
CA ALA A 142 3.63 -18.85 1.42
C ALA A 142 4.97 -18.15 1.77
N GLY A 143 5.04 -17.38 2.86
CA GLY A 143 6.28 -16.77 3.38
C GLY A 143 6.73 -15.46 2.71
N TYR A 144 6.15 -15.11 1.55
CA TYR A 144 6.52 -13.92 0.77
C TYR A 144 6.12 -12.57 1.40
N THR A 145 5.34 -12.55 2.48
CA THR A 145 4.88 -11.28 3.07
C THR A 145 5.87 -10.69 4.08
N VAL A 146 5.76 -9.37 4.29
CA VAL A 146 6.49 -8.67 5.35
C VAL A 146 6.10 -9.21 6.74
N GLU A 147 4.86 -9.67 6.91
CA GLU A 147 4.35 -10.26 8.15
C GLU A 147 5.05 -11.59 8.48
N ALA A 148 5.16 -12.52 7.53
CA ALA A 148 5.99 -13.73 7.70
C ALA A 148 7.46 -13.37 7.97
N SER A 149 8.02 -12.47 7.15
CA SER A 149 9.43 -12.08 7.21
C SER A 149 9.86 -11.55 8.58
N VAL A 150 9.01 -10.74 9.22
CA VAL A 150 9.34 -10.07 10.49
C VAL A 150 8.80 -10.81 11.72
N THR A 151 7.63 -11.46 11.62
CA THR A 151 6.94 -12.06 12.77
C THR A 151 6.90 -13.59 12.76
N GLY A 152 7.20 -14.24 11.63
CA GLY A 152 7.10 -15.68 11.43
C GLY A 152 5.67 -16.23 11.39
N VAL A 153 4.64 -15.37 11.39
CA VAL A 153 3.23 -15.78 11.54
C VAL A 153 2.30 -14.86 10.74
N GLU A 154 1.77 -15.34 9.61
CA GLU A 154 0.79 -14.55 8.82
C GLU A 154 -0.64 -14.74 9.34
N LYS A 155 -1.25 -13.66 9.85
CA LYS A 155 -2.61 -13.64 10.44
C LYS A 155 -3.41 -12.36 10.16
N VAL A 156 -2.75 -11.23 9.93
CA VAL A 156 -3.40 -9.92 9.82
C VAL A 156 -3.65 -9.55 8.36
N GLY A 157 -2.64 -9.70 7.50
CA GLY A 157 -2.70 -9.31 6.08
C GLY A 157 -2.97 -7.82 5.88
N GLY A 158 -3.30 -7.43 4.64
CA GLY A 158 -3.69 -6.06 4.28
C GLY A 158 -2.73 -4.93 4.68
N ILE A 159 -3.24 -3.70 4.66
CA ILE A 159 -2.56 -2.44 4.99
C ILE A 159 -3.30 -1.78 6.15
N GLN A 160 -2.71 -1.67 7.32
CA GLN A 160 -3.29 -0.94 8.45
C GLN A 160 -2.96 0.55 8.30
N ILE A 161 -3.96 1.41 8.48
CA ILE A 161 -3.80 2.87 8.34
C ILE A 161 -4.37 3.53 9.60
N VAL A 162 -3.55 4.35 10.27
CA VAL A 162 -3.95 5.12 11.46
C VAL A 162 -3.61 6.59 11.26
N VAL A 163 -4.61 7.46 11.32
CA VAL A 163 -4.49 8.90 11.06
C VAL A 163 -4.75 9.66 12.36
N PHE A 164 -3.82 10.54 12.74
CA PHE A 164 -3.85 11.31 13.96
C PHE A 164 -4.11 12.79 13.66
N GLU A 165 -5.00 13.42 14.42
CA GLU A 165 -5.15 14.88 14.37
C GLU A 165 -3.99 15.57 15.11
N PRO A 166 -3.64 16.81 14.73
CA PRO A 166 -2.80 17.64 15.58
C PRO A 166 -3.58 18.13 16.80
N LYS A 167 -2.88 18.26 17.94
CA LYS A 167 -3.44 18.76 19.21
C LYS A 167 -4.07 20.15 19.01
N PRO A 168 -5.17 20.50 19.74
CA PRO A 168 -5.83 21.80 19.62
C PRO A 168 -4.86 22.99 19.74
N GLY A 169 -5.08 24.03 18.92
CA GLY A 169 -4.25 25.23 18.89
C GLY A 169 -2.89 25.11 18.17
N LYS A 170 -2.52 23.93 17.65
CA LYS A 170 -1.30 23.76 16.82
C LYS A 170 -1.44 24.32 15.40
N PHE A 171 -2.66 24.33 14.86
CA PHE A 171 -3.02 24.81 13.53
C PHE A 171 -4.41 25.48 13.59
N PRO A 172 -4.78 26.34 12.61
CA PRO A 172 -6.12 26.92 12.52
C PRO A 172 -7.21 25.84 12.47
N ASP A 173 -8.36 26.05 13.11
CA ASP A 173 -9.46 25.07 13.10
C ASP A 173 -10.38 25.18 11.87
N GLN A 174 -10.24 26.25 11.09
CA GLN A 174 -10.94 26.49 9.82
C GLN A 174 -9.91 26.70 8.70
N PRO A 175 -10.27 26.39 7.43
CA PRO A 175 -9.43 26.74 6.30
C PRO A 175 -9.22 28.26 6.24
N PRO A 176 -8.04 28.74 5.77
CA PRO A 176 -7.88 30.14 5.39
C PRO A 176 -8.96 30.57 4.39
N GLU A 177 -9.33 31.85 4.41
CA GLU A 177 -10.16 32.42 3.33
C GLU A 177 -9.44 32.20 1.99
N ALA A 178 -10.15 31.65 1.01
CA ALA A 178 -9.52 31.04 -0.15
C ALA A 178 -8.83 32.08 -1.05
N LEU A 179 -7.53 31.89 -1.29
CA LEU A 179 -6.93 32.31 -2.54
C LEU A 179 -7.48 31.40 -3.65
N ASP A 180 -7.87 32.00 -4.76
CA ASP A 180 -8.69 31.37 -5.79
C ASP A 180 -7.87 30.35 -6.61
N LEU A 181 -7.93 29.08 -6.19
CA LEU A 181 -7.18 27.95 -6.76
C LEU A 181 -8.12 26.76 -7.04
N PRO A 182 -8.10 26.19 -8.26
CA PRO A 182 -9.07 25.17 -8.66
C PRO A 182 -8.72 23.78 -8.11
N LEU A 183 -9.52 23.28 -7.17
CA LEU A 183 -9.41 21.90 -6.65
C LEU A 183 -10.57 21.01 -7.12
N THR A 184 -10.21 19.84 -7.63
CA THR A 184 -11.14 18.81 -8.16
C THR A 184 -11.81 18.00 -7.03
N ARG A 185 -13.06 17.57 -7.26
CA ARG A 185 -13.88 16.79 -6.31
C ARG A 185 -13.71 15.27 -6.50
N SER A 186 -13.84 14.50 -5.41
CA SER A 186 -13.93 13.02 -5.38
C SER A 186 -15.17 12.53 -4.57
N ALA A 187 -15.60 11.27 -4.72
CA ALA A 187 -16.86 10.74 -4.12
C ALA A 187 -16.94 9.18 -3.97
N ARG A 188 -17.77 8.69 -3.01
CA ARG A 188 -17.65 7.43 -2.22
C ARG A 188 -18.66 6.26 -2.51
N PRO A 189 -18.24 5.00 -2.80
CA PRO A 189 -18.96 3.71 -2.43
C PRO A 189 -18.17 2.47 -1.80
N ALA A 190 -18.81 1.26 -1.58
CA ALA A 190 -18.37 0.05 -0.78
C ALA A 190 -18.51 -1.42 -1.45
N GLY A 191 -18.24 -2.70 -0.97
CA GLY A 191 -17.72 -3.35 0.30
C GLY A 191 -17.49 -4.91 0.64
N PHE A 192 -16.34 -5.64 0.41
CA PHE A 192 -15.95 -6.99 1.07
C PHE A 192 -14.71 -8.05 0.90
N GLY A 193 -13.41 -7.90 0.48
CA GLY A 193 -12.15 -8.63 0.99
C GLY A 193 -11.64 -10.04 0.44
N GLN A 194 -10.42 -10.65 0.67
CA GLN A 194 -9.12 -10.42 1.45
C GLN A 194 -7.76 -10.91 0.81
N MET A 195 -6.58 -10.33 1.12
CA MET A 195 -5.16 -10.72 0.77
C MET A 195 -4.11 -9.81 1.51
N GLY A 196 -2.80 -10.03 1.33
CA GLY A 196 -1.68 -9.23 1.88
C GLY A 196 -0.57 -8.82 0.89
N LEU A 197 0.48 -8.14 1.38
CA LEU A 197 1.58 -7.55 0.59
C LEU A 197 2.97 -8.12 0.95
N GLY A 198 3.79 -8.31 -0.09
CA GLY A 198 5.25 -8.49 -0.02
C GLY A 198 6.01 -7.26 -0.50
N ALA A 199 7.34 -7.33 -0.44
CA ALA A 199 8.26 -6.26 -0.81
C ALA A 199 8.92 -6.56 -2.17
N GLY A 200 8.51 -5.85 -3.22
CA GLY A 200 9.09 -5.95 -4.56
C GLY A 200 10.33 -5.05 -4.76
N GLY A 201 10.62 -4.75 -6.03
CA GLY A 201 11.79 -3.99 -6.46
C GLY A 201 11.97 -2.61 -5.83
N ALA A 202 13.20 -2.09 -5.89
CA ALA A 202 13.59 -0.86 -5.23
C ALA A 202 13.24 0.40 -6.05
N ILE A 203 12.57 1.36 -5.40
CA ILE A 203 12.14 2.64 -5.96
C ILE A 203 12.84 3.78 -5.23
N GLN A 204 13.35 4.77 -5.96
CA GLN A 204 13.91 6.00 -5.40
C GLN A 204 12.79 6.91 -4.89
N GLN A 205 12.47 6.80 -3.60
CA GLN A 205 11.45 7.60 -2.92
C GLN A 205 11.98 8.16 -1.60
N LYS A 206 11.66 9.43 -1.33
CA LYS A 206 12.01 10.09 -0.06
C LYS A 206 10.83 10.05 0.90
N ILE A 207 11.13 9.70 2.15
CA ILE A 207 10.22 9.82 3.28
C ILE A 207 10.63 11.08 4.06
N TYR A 208 9.69 12.00 4.27
CA TYR A 208 10.01 13.28 4.92
C TYR A 208 10.02 13.18 6.47
N PRO A 209 11.03 13.74 7.16
CA PRO A 209 11.01 13.85 8.61
C PRO A 209 9.97 14.88 9.08
N ASP A 210 9.35 14.64 10.24
CA ASP A 210 8.31 15.51 10.80
C ASP A 210 8.87 16.90 11.19
N PRO A 211 8.43 17.99 10.51
CA PRO A 211 8.88 19.35 10.78
C PRO A 211 8.21 19.98 12.01
N TYR A 212 7.11 19.41 12.52
CA TYR A 212 6.34 19.92 13.66
C TYR A 212 6.65 19.17 14.97
N GLY A 213 7.17 17.95 14.86
CA GLY A 213 7.57 17.06 15.95
C GLY A 213 6.40 16.38 16.67
N ILE A 214 6.67 15.16 17.18
CA ILE A 214 5.74 14.26 17.88
C ILE A 214 4.76 14.94 18.84
N GLU A 215 5.19 15.96 19.59
CA GLU A 215 4.36 16.73 20.52
C GLU A 215 3.25 17.57 19.87
N THR A 216 3.18 17.58 18.54
CA THR A 216 2.11 18.19 17.76
C THR A 216 0.92 17.26 17.54
N TRP A 217 1.10 15.94 17.61
CA TRP A 217 0.06 14.96 17.27
C TRP A 217 -0.70 14.46 18.50
N ASP A 218 -2.01 14.30 18.37
CA ASP A 218 -2.89 13.82 19.44
C ASP A 218 -3.11 12.31 19.32
N GLN A 219 -2.33 11.55 20.09
CA GLN A 219 -2.41 10.10 20.16
C GLN A 219 -3.75 9.57 20.72
N SER A 220 -4.60 10.44 21.30
CA SER A 220 -5.95 10.08 21.74
C SER A 220 -7.03 10.36 20.68
N ASN A 221 -6.74 11.22 19.69
CA ASN A 221 -7.68 11.62 18.65
C ASN A 221 -7.25 11.15 17.25
N TYR A 222 -7.39 9.84 17.03
CA TYR A 222 -7.07 9.17 15.78
C TYR A 222 -8.28 8.48 15.14
N GLY A 223 -8.19 8.19 13.84
CA GLY A 223 -9.02 7.20 13.15
C GLY A 223 -8.14 6.03 12.70
N ARG A 224 -8.68 4.81 12.74
CA ARG A 224 -7.98 3.59 12.29
C ARG A 224 -8.87 2.82 11.33
N MET A 225 -8.24 2.20 10.34
CA MET A 225 -8.85 1.18 9.50
C MET A 225 -7.82 0.12 9.09
N VAL A 226 -8.26 -0.94 8.43
CA VAL A 226 -7.43 -1.84 7.62
C VAL A 226 -7.94 -1.88 6.18
N ILE A 227 -7.01 -1.87 5.22
CA ILE A 227 -7.28 -2.13 3.80
C ILE A 227 -6.90 -3.58 3.50
N HIS A 228 -7.88 -4.45 3.31
CA HIS A 228 -7.60 -5.80 2.84
C HIS A 228 -7.39 -5.77 1.32
N LEU A 229 -6.32 -6.38 0.80
CA LEU A 229 -6.27 -6.68 -0.66
C LEU A 229 -7.26 -7.83 -0.95
N VAL A 230 -7.47 -8.34 -2.18
CA VAL A 230 -8.19 -9.61 -2.44
C VAL A 230 -7.81 -10.25 -3.77
N ASN A 231 -7.77 -11.58 -3.86
CA ASN A 231 -7.55 -12.28 -5.13
C ASN A 231 -8.85 -12.52 -5.94
N SER A 232 -8.70 -12.93 -7.19
CA SER A 232 -9.78 -13.17 -8.14
C SER A 232 -10.86 -14.17 -7.64
N PRO A 233 -10.52 -15.40 -7.19
CA PRO A 233 -11.49 -16.31 -6.55
C PRO A 233 -12.23 -15.73 -5.34
N GLN A 234 -11.54 -15.04 -4.43
CA GLN A 234 -12.14 -14.48 -3.22
C GLN A 234 -13.10 -13.34 -3.57
N PHE A 235 -12.69 -12.42 -4.45
CA PHE A 235 -13.57 -11.36 -4.94
C PHE A 235 -14.88 -11.91 -5.47
N GLN A 236 -14.82 -12.98 -6.27
CA GLN A 236 -16.01 -13.60 -6.83
C GLN A 236 -16.86 -14.28 -5.76
N ALA A 237 -16.25 -15.00 -4.81
CA ALA A 237 -16.96 -15.63 -3.69
C ALA A 237 -17.70 -14.61 -2.82
N ILE A 238 -17.06 -13.47 -2.50
CA ILE A 238 -17.65 -12.41 -1.69
C ILE A 238 -18.70 -11.63 -2.48
N THR A 239 -18.34 -11.15 -3.68
CA THR A 239 -19.10 -10.12 -4.38
C THR A 239 -20.08 -10.65 -5.41
N GLN A 240 -19.95 -11.92 -5.80
CA GLN A 240 -20.67 -12.55 -6.92
C GLN A 240 -20.45 -11.83 -8.28
N MET A 241 -19.41 -11.00 -8.38
CA MET A 241 -18.95 -10.33 -9.59
C MET A 241 -17.57 -10.87 -10.02
N PRO A 242 -17.23 -10.86 -11.33
CA PRO A 242 -15.86 -11.12 -11.77
C PRO A 242 -14.92 -9.99 -11.35
N LEU A 243 -13.62 -10.29 -11.19
CA LEU A 243 -12.62 -9.27 -10.86
C LEU A 243 -12.59 -8.18 -11.95
N PRO A 244 -12.49 -6.88 -11.60
CA PRO A 244 -12.33 -5.83 -12.60
C PRO A 244 -11.03 -6.04 -13.40
N PRO A 245 -11.07 -5.99 -14.75
CA PRO A 245 -9.88 -6.26 -15.57
C PRO A 245 -8.78 -5.24 -15.26
N THR A 246 -7.54 -5.72 -15.19
CA THR A 246 -6.38 -4.84 -15.04
C THR A 246 -5.97 -4.25 -16.39
N PRO A 247 -5.53 -2.98 -16.46
CA PRO A 247 -4.88 -2.41 -17.65
C PRO A 247 -3.42 -2.88 -17.79
N ILE A 248 -2.94 -3.75 -16.91
CA ILE A 248 -1.56 -4.22 -16.82
C ILE A 248 -1.43 -5.55 -17.57
N ASP A 249 -0.89 -5.53 -18.78
CA ASP A 249 -0.61 -6.72 -19.59
C ASP A 249 0.87 -6.81 -20.02
N ALA A 250 1.26 -7.94 -20.61
CA ALA A 250 2.63 -8.17 -21.10
C ALA A 250 3.10 -7.12 -22.13
N LYS A 251 2.16 -6.57 -22.91
CA LYS A 251 2.45 -5.50 -23.87
C LYS A 251 2.78 -4.20 -23.14
N THR A 252 2.04 -3.86 -22.09
CA THR A 252 2.28 -2.68 -21.27
C THR A 252 3.66 -2.74 -20.60
N TYR A 253 4.06 -3.90 -20.06
CA TYR A 253 5.43 -4.07 -19.56
C TYR A 253 6.47 -3.84 -20.68
N THR A 254 6.28 -4.47 -21.85
CA THR A 254 7.15 -4.31 -23.03
C THR A 254 7.24 -2.86 -23.51
N ASP A 255 6.13 -2.10 -23.52
CA ASP A 255 6.07 -0.70 -23.94
C ASP A 255 6.89 0.22 -23.02
N TYR A 256 6.98 -0.12 -21.74
CA TYR A 256 7.80 0.58 -20.74
C TYR A 256 9.20 -0.06 -20.56
N GLY A 257 9.53 -1.10 -21.35
CA GLY A 257 10.80 -1.84 -21.31
C GLY A 257 10.92 -2.89 -20.19
N LEU A 258 9.97 -2.94 -19.25
CA LEU A 258 10.01 -3.80 -18.07
C LEU A 258 9.77 -5.28 -18.43
N PRO A 259 10.38 -6.25 -17.73
CA PRO A 259 10.17 -7.66 -17.97
C PRO A 259 8.75 -8.11 -17.58
N TRP A 260 8.12 -8.94 -18.43
CA TRP A 260 6.89 -9.64 -18.10
C TRP A 260 7.18 -11.08 -17.65
N PHE A 261 6.51 -11.50 -16.58
CA PHE A 261 6.77 -12.77 -15.91
C PHE A 261 5.79 -13.86 -16.36
N GLY A 262 6.32 -14.96 -16.91
CA GLY A 262 5.52 -16.08 -17.44
C GLY A 262 4.74 -16.87 -16.37
N LEU A 263 5.13 -16.78 -15.10
CA LEU A 263 4.51 -17.47 -13.95
C LEU A 263 3.30 -16.73 -13.34
N TYR A 264 2.62 -15.92 -14.15
CA TYR A 264 1.31 -15.37 -13.83
C TYR A 264 0.23 -16.40 -14.20
N ASP A 265 -0.05 -17.34 -13.28
CA ASP A 265 -1.16 -18.29 -13.38
C ASP A 265 -1.99 -18.28 -12.09
N GLU A 266 -3.13 -17.58 -12.13
CA GLU A 266 -4.11 -17.53 -11.03
C GLU A 266 -4.80 -18.87 -10.74
N THR A 267 -4.58 -19.90 -11.56
CA THR A 267 -5.29 -21.19 -11.52
C THR A 267 -4.41 -22.38 -11.10
N ALA A 268 -3.10 -22.17 -10.94
CA ALA A 268 -2.16 -23.20 -10.49
C ALA A 268 -2.30 -23.47 -8.97
N ALA A 269 -2.38 -24.76 -8.60
CA ALA A 269 -2.39 -25.20 -7.21
C ALA A 269 -1.00 -25.69 -6.77
N SER A 270 -0.48 -25.17 -5.66
CA SER A 270 0.87 -25.51 -5.16
C SER A 270 0.90 -26.76 -4.27
N LEU A 271 2.12 -27.25 -3.99
CA LEU A 271 2.42 -28.49 -3.26
C LEU A 271 2.58 -28.26 -1.74
N PRO A 272 2.43 -29.30 -0.91
CA PRO A 272 2.49 -29.18 0.56
C PRO A 272 3.92 -29.04 1.12
N ASP A 273 3.97 -28.55 2.37
CA ASP A 273 5.14 -27.95 3.02
C ASP A 273 6.36 -28.86 3.27
N ASN A 274 7.51 -28.20 3.46
CA ASN A 274 8.76 -28.77 3.96
C ASN A 274 9.32 -27.86 5.07
N GLU A 275 9.79 -28.42 6.18
CA GLU A 275 10.16 -27.65 7.39
C GLU A 275 11.62 -27.13 7.36
N LEU A 276 11.86 -26.01 8.06
CA LEU A 276 13.16 -25.34 8.32
C LEU A 276 13.68 -24.34 7.26
N LEU A 277 12.97 -23.22 7.08
CA LEU A 277 13.51 -22.01 6.45
C LEU A 277 13.84 -20.91 7.48
N ASN A 278 14.82 -20.05 7.17
CA ASN A 278 15.39 -19.13 8.14
C ASN A 278 15.99 -17.88 7.46
N GLN A 279 15.68 -16.70 8.01
CA GLN A 279 16.11 -15.35 7.60
C GLN A 279 15.55 -14.84 6.25
N VAL A 280 15.20 -13.55 6.26
CA VAL A 280 14.35 -12.85 5.26
C VAL A 280 14.99 -12.81 3.87
N ARG A 281 14.14 -12.90 2.84
CA ARG A 281 14.51 -12.92 1.42
C ARG A 281 13.59 -12.06 0.55
N THR A 282 14.03 -11.72 -0.65
CA THR A 282 13.22 -11.07 -1.70
C THR A 282 12.26 -12.04 -2.37
N ILE A 283 11.32 -11.52 -3.18
CA ILE A 283 10.40 -12.36 -3.97
C ILE A 283 11.18 -13.33 -4.88
N VAL A 284 12.22 -12.84 -5.56
CA VAL A 284 13.08 -13.63 -6.46
C VAL A 284 13.92 -14.66 -5.69
N GLU A 285 14.45 -14.29 -4.53
CA GLU A 285 15.21 -15.19 -3.65
C GLU A 285 14.35 -16.29 -3.00
N THR A 286 13.03 -16.08 -2.88
CA THR A 286 12.06 -17.09 -2.44
C THR A 286 11.59 -17.96 -3.61
N ASP A 287 11.27 -17.38 -4.77
CA ASP A 287 10.91 -18.15 -5.99
C ASP A 287 12.02 -19.17 -6.34
N ALA A 288 13.28 -18.74 -6.29
CA ALA A 288 14.45 -19.58 -6.53
C ALA A 288 14.63 -20.74 -5.53
N GLU A 289 14.08 -20.64 -4.31
CA GLU A 289 14.16 -21.71 -3.29
C GLU A 289 13.10 -22.80 -3.48
N TYR A 290 11.94 -22.45 -4.04
CA TYR A 290 10.92 -23.43 -4.45
C TYR A 290 11.27 -24.15 -5.78
N GLY A 291 12.39 -23.79 -6.40
CA GLY A 291 12.87 -24.36 -7.67
C GLY A 291 12.33 -23.65 -8.91
N GLU A 292 11.56 -22.57 -8.75
CA GLU A 292 11.14 -21.70 -9.84
C GLU A 292 12.23 -20.64 -10.08
N VAL A 293 13.22 -21.00 -10.90
CA VAL A 293 14.23 -20.03 -11.38
C VAL A 293 13.56 -19.07 -12.35
N ILE A 294 13.04 -17.98 -11.80
CA ILE A 294 12.54 -16.82 -12.53
C ILE A 294 13.72 -15.86 -12.72
N GLU A 295 14.19 -15.72 -13.96
CA GLU A 295 15.24 -14.77 -14.31
C GLU A 295 14.61 -13.39 -14.62
N ASP A 296 14.87 -12.40 -13.75
CA ASP A 296 14.60 -10.98 -14.02
C ASP A 296 15.58 -10.48 -15.11
N GLU A 297 15.24 -10.64 -16.40
CA GLU A 297 15.99 -10.00 -17.50
C GLU A 297 15.85 -8.47 -17.39
N SER A 298 16.94 -7.82 -16.95
CA SER A 298 16.98 -6.37 -16.71
C SER A 298 17.34 -5.55 -17.96
N PHE A 299 17.05 -4.26 -17.91
CA PHE A 299 17.21 -3.32 -19.02
C PHE A 299 17.55 -1.91 -18.50
N GLU A 300 18.36 -1.16 -19.25
CA GLU A 300 18.77 0.19 -18.83
C GLU A 300 17.66 1.23 -19.11
N VAL A 301 17.04 1.76 -18.06
CA VAL A 301 16.16 2.94 -18.16
C VAL A 301 17.02 4.17 -18.48
N SER A 302 16.81 4.77 -19.65
CA SER A 302 17.58 5.96 -20.07
C SER A 302 17.14 7.22 -19.32
N GLU A 303 18.07 8.13 -19.02
CA GLU A 303 17.74 9.43 -18.38
C GLU A 303 16.69 10.23 -19.19
N SER A 304 16.64 10.04 -20.51
CA SER A 304 15.65 10.64 -21.42
C SER A 304 14.20 10.16 -21.21
N GLN A 305 13.97 9.08 -20.45
CA GLN A 305 12.62 8.60 -20.10
C GLN A 305 12.12 9.13 -18.74
N ILE A 306 12.97 9.85 -17.99
CA ILE A 306 12.63 10.36 -16.65
C ILE A 306 12.05 11.78 -16.78
N GLU A 307 10.73 11.88 -16.93
CA GLU A 307 10.04 13.18 -16.79
C GLU A 307 10.19 13.71 -15.35
N LYS A 308 10.75 14.91 -15.21
CA LYS A 308 10.91 15.58 -13.92
C LYS A 308 9.61 16.28 -13.55
N LEU A 309 8.95 15.77 -12.51
CA LEU A 309 7.84 16.45 -11.86
C LEU A 309 8.36 17.68 -11.10
N GLU A 310 8.22 18.86 -11.71
CA GLU A 310 8.34 20.13 -11.00
C GLU A 310 7.02 20.42 -10.24
N PHE A 311 7.14 20.79 -8.96
CA PHE A 311 6.05 21.06 -8.01
C PHE A 311 6.16 22.49 -7.46
#